data_AF-A0A1M6CN48-F1
#
_entry.id   AF-A0A1M6CN48-F1
#
_cell.length_a   1.000
_cell.length_b   1.000
_cell.length_c   1.000
_cell.angle_alpha   90.00
_cell.angle_beta   90.00
_cell.angle_gamma   90.00
#
_symmetry.space_group_name_H-M   'P 1'
#
loop_
_entity.id
_entity.type
_entity.pdbx_description
1 polymer ?
#
loop_
_entity_poly.entity_id
_entity_poly.type
_entity_poly.pdbx_seq_one_letter_code
_entity_poly.pdbx_strand_id
1 'polypeptide(L)'
;MAFCEKCGAIVSDNAGFCSACGNKIKKKEEVAVQNAAVETKTGHKSGFRLREVSGASMAQAGINETDFANRVESVDNLSLNDCLFTLYNKLISPVKKIEQLTLAIENRQYLIEAEKEYEGEKPSFSEYIVRFFIANFVVAFGGGLIYAIIVTNSSNQEAVDSVAKLLILPAIFFLTIVPLKNKYRKSSRETKLRYLNHEIPMLENEIKNYEKQRNEIVLAIKDYICYCPPAYRSSSALSYFVDSYSNTRVNNLQEAVRAFDEYQRSQNMMNAMKSVCSLLEEIKIQQVRTNEQLASLQASVWAANFLY
;
A
#
# COMPACT_ATOMS: atom_id res chain seq x y z
N MET A 1 16.18 -26.80 -8.97
CA MET A 1 17.44 -26.24 -8.40
C MET A 1 17.65 -26.81 -7.01
N ALA A 2 18.75 -27.53 -6.80
CA ALA A 2 19.10 -28.15 -5.52
C ALA A 2 20.22 -27.36 -4.82
N PHE A 3 20.28 -27.41 -3.49
CA PHE A 3 21.33 -26.78 -2.70
C PHE A 3 22.19 -27.85 -2.02
N CYS A 4 23.50 -27.64 -1.95
CA CYS A 4 24.40 -28.54 -1.25
C CYS A 4 24.18 -28.43 0.26
N GLU A 5 23.79 -29.53 0.91
CA GLU A 5 23.55 -29.59 2.37
C GLU A 5 24.79 -29.23 3.21
N LYS A 6 25.99 -29.35 2.64
CA LYS A 6 27.24 -29.11 3.37
C LYS A 6 27.73 -27.66 3.29
N CYS A 7 27.54 -26.98 2.17
CA CYS A 7 28.10 -25.64 1.94
C CYS A 7 27.11 -24.59 1.42
N GLY A 8 25.86 -24.96 1.14
CA GLY A 8 24.84 -24.04 0.65
C GLY A 8 24.96 -23.62 -0.82
N ALA A 9 25.96 -24.14 -1.56
CA ALA A 9 26.11 -23.82 -2.98
C ALA A 9 24.96 -24.38 -3.83
N ILE A 10 24.54 -23.61 -4.85
CA ILE A 10 23.54 -24.03 -5.84
C ILE A 10 24.15 -25.10 -6.74
N VAL A 11 23.44 -26.21 -6.90
CA VAL A 11 23.86 -27.36 -7.72
C VAL A 11 22.76 -27.72 -8.72
N SER A 12 23.16 -28.22 -9.89
CA SER A 12 22.19 -28.65 -10.91
C SER A 12 21.43 -29.89 -10.43
N ASP A 13 20.18 -30.03 -10.87
CA ASP A 13 19.24 -31.06 -10.38
C ASP A 13 19.72 -32.51 -10.63
N ASN A 14 20.77 -32.68 -11.44
CA ASN A 14 21.39 -33.98 -11.74
C ASN A 14 22.89 -34.07 -11.37
N ALA A 15 23.43 -33.12 -10.60
CA ALA A 15 24.84 -33.13 -10.22
C ALA A 15 25.16 -34.29 -9.27
N GLY A 16 26.14 -35.14 -9.63
CA GLY A 16 26.61 -36.23 -8.75
C GLY A 16 27.50 -35.75 -7.59
N PHE A 17 28.04 -34.55 -7.68
CA PHE A 17 28.92 -33.94 -6.67
C PHE A 17 28.79 -32.42 -6.69
N CYS A 18 29.02 -31.79 -5.53
CA CYS A 18 29.06 -30.34 -5.41
C CYS A 18 30.39 -29.80 -5.98
N SER A 19 30.32 -28.88 -6.95
CA SER A 19 31.49 -28.23 -7.54
C SER A 19 32.26 -27.34 -6.56
N ALA A 20 31.63 -26.88 -5.49
CA ALA A 20 32.25 -25.98 -4.52
C ALA A 20 32.98 -26.72 -3.37
N CYS A 21 32.44 -27.84 -2.87
CA CYS A 21 32.99 -28.53 -1.70
C CYS A 21 33.33 -30.01 -1.91
N GLY A 22 33.11 -30.56 -3.12
CA GLY A 22 33.40 -31.95 -3.46
C GLY A 22 32.48 -32.99 -2.83
N ASN A 23 31.43 -32.59 -2.11
CA ASN A 23 30.53 -33.53 -1.44
C ASN A 23 29.64 -34.29 -2.45
N LYS A 24 29.45 -35.60 -2.24
CA LYS A 24 28.68 -36.48 -3.14
C LYS A 24 27.17 -36.32 -2.86
N ILE A 25 26.38 -36.06 -3.89
CA ILE A 25 24.93 -35.83 -3.77
C ILE A 25 24.22 -37.15 -4.08
N LYS A 26 23.38 -37.65 -3.15
CA LYS A 26 22.58 -38.87 -3.36
C LYS A 26 21.45 -38.54 -4.34
N LYS A 27 21.44 -39.20 -5.51
CA LYS A 27 20.34 -39.11 -6.47
C LYS A 27 19.05 -39.63 -5.82
N LYS A 28 17.96 -38.89 -5.98
CA LYS A 28 16.62 -39.31 -5.55
C LYS A 28 16.08 -40.27 -6.61
N GLU A 29 16.01 -41.57 -6.29
CA GLU A 29 15.44 -42.57 -7.18
C GLU A 29 13.92 -42.40 -7.28
N GLU A 30 13.41 -42.40 -8.51
CA GLU A 30 11.98 -42.48 -8.83
C GLU A 30 11.51 -43.91 -8.54
N VAL A 31 10.59 -44.09 -7.59
CA VAL A 31 10.03 -45.41 -7.24
C VAL A 31 8.60 -45.52 -7.77
N ALA A 32 8.40 -46.53 -8.60
CA ALA A 32 7.14 -46.93 -9.21
C ALA A 32 6.13 -47.52 -8.21
N VAL A 33 4.86 -47.32 -8.57
CA VAL A 33 3.62 -47.62 -7.86
C VAL A 33 3.38 -49.11 -7.63
N GLN A 34 2.90 -49.50 -6.43
CA GLN A 34 2.06 -50.69 -6.21
C GLN A 34 0.96 -50.45 -5.17
N ASN A 35 -0.23 -50.96 -5.48
CA ASN A 35 -1.54 -50.74 -4.84
C ASN A 35 -1.78 -51.62 -3.60
N ALA A 36 -2.64 -51.17 -2.68
CA ALA A 36 -3.62 -52.03 -1.98
C ALA A 36 -4.72 -51.18 -1.32
N ALA A 37 -5.98 -51.52 -1.62
CA ALA A 37 -7.20 -50.91 -1.12
C ALA A 37 -7.65 -51.53 0.22
N VAL A 38 -8.17 -50.71 1.13
CA VAL A 38 -9.03 -51.16 2.23
C VAL A 38 -10.16 -50.15 2.42
N GLU A 39 -11.38 -50.58 2.13
CA GLU A 39 -12.63 -49.87 2.44
C GLU A 39 -13.00 -50.10 3.91
N THR A 40 -13.39 -49.04 4.63
CA THR A 40 -14.27 -49.17 5.79
C THR A 40 -15.38 -48.12 5.76
N LYS A 41 -16.61 -48.61 5.73
CA LYS A 41 -17.86 -47.87 5.82
C LYS A 41 -18.14 -47.50 7.28
N THR A 42 -18.40 -46.22 7.56
CA THR A 42 -19.30 -45.82 8.65
C THR A 42 -20.10 -44.59 8.23
N GLY A 43 -21.41 -44.68 8.42
CA GLY A 43 -22.37 -43.68 7.95
C GLY A 43 -22.56 -42.54 8.94
N HIS A 44 -22.44 -41.32 8.44
CA HIS A 44 -23.14 -40.16 8.99
C HIS A 44 -23.66 -39.30 7.84
N LYS A 45 -24.99 -39.22 7.71
CA LYS A 45 -25.66 -38.39 6.71
C LYS A 45 -25.79 -36.97 7.26
N SER A 46 -24.83 -36.10 6.95
CA SER A 46 -25.06 -34.66 6.88
C SER A 46 -25.08 -34.27 5.39
N GLY A 47 -26.18 -33.68 4.95
CA GLY A 47 -26.50 -33.41 3.54
C GLY A 47 -25.74 -32.24 2.93
N PHE A 48 -24.40 -32.24 3.03
CA PHE A 48 -23.54 -31.32 2.28
C PHE A 48 -22.73 -32.15 1.29
N ARG A 49 -22.80 -31.84 0.00
CA ARG A 49 -21.93 -32.48 -1.01
C ARG A 49 -20.49 -32.03 -0.78
N LEU A 50 -19.82 -32.68 0.18
CA LEU A 50 -18.37 -32.71 0.26
C LEU A 50 -17.90 -33.26 -1.09
N ARG A 51 -17.17 -32.45 -1.87
CA ARG A 51 -16.19 -33.04 -2.77
C ARG A 51 -15.18 -33.69 -1.84
N GLU A 52 -15.30 -35.00 -1.66
CA GLU A 52 -14.26 -35.79 -1.04
C GLU A 52 -13.00 -35.56 -1.85
N VAL A 53 -12.08 -34.81 -1.27
CA VAL A 53 -10.72 -34.65 -1.80
C VAL A 53 -10.08 -36.02 -1.61
N SER A 54 -10.24 -36.87 -2.62
CA SER A 54 -9.69 -38.22 -2.58
C SER A 54 -8.18 -38.16 -2.30
N GLY A 55 -7.64 -39.13 -1.55
CA GLY A 55 -6.21 -39.21 -1.27
C GLY A 55 -5.33 -39.10 -2.52
N ALA A 56 -5.85 -39.52 -3.68
CA ALA A 56 -5.21 -39.36 -4.98
C ALA A 56 -4.95 -37.89 -5.39
N SER A 57 -5.89 -36.98 -5.07
CA SER A 57 -5.77 -35.55 -5.37
C SER A 57 -4.80 -34.82 -4.43
N MET A 58 -4.64 -35.28 -3.18
CA MET A 58 -3.62 -34.77 -2.26
C MET A 58 -2.22 -35.30 -2.60
N ALA A 59 -2.13 -36.57 -3.00
CA ALA A 59 -0.88 -37.19 -3.43
C ALA A 59 -0.32 -36.54 -4.71
N GLN A 60 -1.18 -36.14 -5.66
CA GLN A 60 -0.76 -35.38 -6.85
C GLN A 60 -0.17 -34.00 -6.52
N ALA A 61 -0.50 -33.41 -5.37
CA ALA A 61 0.08 -32.17 -4.89
C ALA A 61 1.40 -32.37 -4.12
N GLY A 62 1.90 -33.61 -3.98
CA GLY A 62 3.11 -33.93 -3.22
C GLY A 62 2.98 -33.76 -1.72
N ILE A 63 1.76 -33.74 -1.19
CA ILE A 63 1.46 -33.59 0.24
C ILE A 63 1.31 -34.99 0.83
N ASN A 64 2.29 -35.44 1.61
CA ASN A 64 2.21 -36.70 2.32
C ASN A 64 1.21 -36.59 3.50
N GLU A 65 0.26 -37.51 3.56
CA GLU A 65 -0.80 -37.58 4.59
C GLU A 65 -0.23 -37.67 6.02
N THR A 66 0.96 -38.26 6.16
CA THR A 66 1.70 -38.39 7.43
C THR A 66 2.24 -37.06 7.97
N ASP A 67 2.43 -36.05 7.12
CA ASP A 67 2.90 -34.71 7.55
C ASP A 67 1.75 -33.85 8.08
N PHE A 68 0.49 -34.25 7.85
CA PHE A 68 -0.71 -33.60 8.38
C PHE A 68 -1.20 -34.24 9.68
N ALA A 69 -1.12 -35.57 9.80
CA ALA A 69 -1.52 -36.29 11.02
C ALA A 69 -0.71 -35.92 12.28
N ASN A 70 0.49 -35.35 12.11
CA ASN A 70 1.32 -34.87 13.23
C ASN A 70 1.20 -33.35 13.48
N ARG A 71 0.34 -32.64 12.73
CA ARG A 71 0.07 -31.22 13.01
C ARG A 71 -0.96 -31.14 14.12
N VAL A 72 -0.68 -30.26 15.10
CA VAL A 72 -1.57 -29.90 16.23
C VAL A 72 -3.01 -29.64 15.78
N GLU A 73 -3.19 -29.18 14.53
CA GLU A 73 -4.49 -28.91 13.90
C GLU A 73 -5.42 -30.13 13.78
N SER A 74 -4.88 -31.36 13.72
CA SER A 74 -5.64 -32.60 13.49
C SER A 74 -5.95 -33.40 14.76
N VAL A 75 -5.57 -32.88 15.93
CA VAL A 75 -5.72 -33.62 17.20
C VAL A 75 -7.13 -33.43 17.75
N ASP A 76 -7.97 -34.46 17.64
CA ASP A 76 -9.32 -34.52 18.24
C ASP A 76 -9.30 -34.76 19.76
N ASN A 77 -8.38 -34.12 20.48
CA ASN A 77 -8.32 -34.18 21.94
C ASN A 77 -8.91 -32.90 22.54
N LEU A 78 -10.09 -33.03 23.14
CA LEU A 78 -10.84 -31.92 23.74
C LEU A 78 -10.01 -31.13 24.75
N SER A 79 -9.26 -31.80 25.63
CA SER A 79 -8.44 -31.15 26.66
C SER A 79 -7.31 -30.32 26.06
N LEU A 80 -6.70 -30.80 24.97
CA LEU A 80 -5.65 -30.08 24.26
C LEU A 80 -6.22 -28.84 23.55
N ASN A 81 -7.40 -29.00 22.93
CA ASN A 81 -8.11 -27.87 22.30
C ASN A 81 -8.50 -26.82 23.34
N ASP A 82 -9.04 -27.21 24.50
CA ASP A 82 -9.35 -26.29 25.60
C ASP A 82 -8.13 -25.47 26.04
N CYS A 83 -6.97 -26.13 26.20
CA CYS A 83 -5.71 -25.44 26.50
C CYS A 83 -5.30 -24.48 25.38
N LEU A 84 -5.42 -24.89 24.12
CA LEU A 84 -5.05 -24.11 22.95
C LEU A 84 -5.93 -22.86 22.78
N PHE A 85 -7.24 -22.99 22.88
CA PHE A 85 -8.15 -21.85 22.77
C PHE A 85 -8.04 -20.91 24.00
N THR A 86 -7.71 -21.45 25.18
CA THR A 86 -7.36 -20.62 26.35
C THR A 86 -6.09 -19.80 26.09
N LEU A 87 -5.09 -20.39 25.44
CA LEU A 87 -3.87 -19.69 25.02
C LEU A 87 -4.20 -18.61 23.98
N TYR A 88 -5.02 -18.90 22.98
CA TYR A 88 -5.44 -17.93 21.96
C TYR A 88 -6.19 -16.76 22.59
N ASN A 89 -7.07 -17.00 23.56
CA ASN A 89 -7.77 -15.94 24.28
C ASN A 89 -6.80 -14.97 24.97
N LYS A 90 -5.73 -15.49 25.59
CA LYS A 90 -4.66 -14.65 26.19
C LYS A 90 -3.85 -13.87 25.15
N LEU A 91 -3.76 -14.37 23.92
CA LEU A 91 -3.02 -13.73 22.82
C LEU A 91 -3.81 -12.61 22.12
N ILE A 92 -5.14 -12.59 22.18
CA ILE A 92 -5.97 -11.58 21.49
C ILE A 92 -5.54 -10.15 21.85
N SER A 93 -5.44 -9.84 23.14
CA SER A 93 -5.10 -8.49 23.63
C SER A 93 -3.71 -8.01 23.17
N PRO A 94 -2.60 -8.76 23.39
CA PRO A 94 -1.29 -8.31 22.93
C PRO A 94 -1.17 -8.24 21.41
N VAL A 95 -1.76 -9.19 20.66
CA VAL A 95 -1.76 -9.15 19.19
C VAL A 95 -2.52 -7.91 18.68
N LYS A 96 -3.69 -7.61 19.24
CA LYS A 96 -4.43 -6.38 18.91
C LYS A 96 -3.62 -5.11 19.19
N LYS A 97 -2.85 -5.07 20.28
CA LYS A 97 -1.97 -3.94 20.59
C LYS A 97 -0.82 -3.83 19.59
N ILE A 98 -0.24 -4.95 19.14
CA ILE A 98 0.78 -4.97 18.07
C ILE A 98 0.21 -4.42 16.76
N GLU A 99 -0.99 -4.83 16.38
CA GLU A 99 -1.68 -4.33 15.16
C GLU A 99 -1.93 -2.82 15.25
N GLN A 100 -2.42 -2.32 16.39
CA GLN A 100 -2.63 -0.90 16.63
C GLN A 100 -1.34 -0.08 16.54
N LEU A 101 -0.24 -0.57 17.13
CA LEU A 101 1.06 0.08 17.04
C LEU A 101 1.61 0.06 15.61
N THR A 102 1.40 -1.03 14.87
CA THR A 102 1.85 -1.15 13.48
C THR A 102 1.11 -0.14 12.59
N LEU A 103 -0.22 -0.04 12.73
CA LEU A 103 -1.02 0.96 12.02
C LEU A 103 -0.65 2.40 12.41
N ALA A 104 -0.31 2.64 13.68
CA ALA A 104 0.18 3.95 14.11
C ALA A 104 1.54 4.31 13.48
N ILE A 105 2.45 3.34 13.34
CA ILE A 105 3.74 3.53 12.65
C ILE A 105 3.49 3.82 11.17
N GLU A 106 2.69 3.02 10.48
CA GLU A 106 2.38 3.21 9.04
C GLU A 106 1.75 4.58 8.76
N ASN A 107 0.76 4.99 9.57
CA ASN A 107 0.13 6.31 9.42
C ASN A 107 1.14 7.46 9.60
N ARG A 108 2.08 7.32 10.54
CA ARG A 108 3.09 8.36 10.80
C ARG A 108 4.16 8.38 9.71
N GLN A 109 4.55 7.22 9.18
CA GLN A 109 5.43 7.11 8.02
C GLN A 109 4.80 7.75 6.78
N TYR A 110 3.52 7.49 6.54
CA TYR A 110 2.77 8.12 5.46
C TYR A 110 2.75 9.66 5.57
N LEU A 111 2.58 10.21 6.78
CA LEU A 111 2.65 11.66 7.01
C LEU A 111 4.05 12.22 6.67
N ILE A 112 5.11 11.54 7.11
CA ILE A 112 6.49 11.94 6.78
C ILE A 112 6.73 11.87 5.27
N GLU A 113 6.22 10.84 4.58
CA GLU A 113 6.36 10.70 3.12
C GLU A 113 5.58 11.79 2.36
N ALA A 114 4.34 12.07 2.75
CA ALA A 114 3.54 13.15 2.17
C ALA A 114 4.20 14.52 2.37
N GLU A 115 4.82 14.76 3.54
CA GLU A 115 5.56 15.99 3.82
C GLU A 115 6.83 16.10 2.98
N LYS A 116 7.56 14.99 2.79
CA LYS A 116 8.76 14.93 1.93
C LYS A 116 8.43 15.08 0.45
N GLU A 117 7.32 14.51 -0.02
CA GLU A 117 6.88 14.67 -1.41
C GLU A 117 6.57 16.14 -1.73
N TYR A 118 6.00 16.86 -0.77
CA TYR A 118 5.80 18.32 -0.87
C TYR A 118 7.11 19.12 -0.93
N GLU A 119 8.27 18.54 -0.57
CA GLU A 119 9.58 19.14 -0.83
C GLU A 119 10.05 18.95 -2.28
N GLY A 120 9.61 17.87 -2.93
CA GLY A 120 9.97 17.50 -4.30
C GLY A 120 9.11 18.12 -5.39
N GLU A 121 7.98 18.77 -5.04
CA GLU A 121 7.15 19.46 -6.03
C GLU A 121 7.97 20.51 -6.77
N LYS A 122 8.13 20.26 -8.07
CA LYS A 122 8.75 21.16 -9.04
C LYS A 122 8.19 22.58 -8.82
N PRO A 123 9.02 23.63 -9.03
CA PRO A 123 8.57 25.01 -8.85
C PRO A 123 7.20 25.18 -9.50
N SER A 124 6.20 25.57 -8.71
CA SER A 124 4.82 25.65 -9.20
C SER A 124 4.78 26.48 -10.48
N PHE A 125 3.79 26.26 -11.34
CA PHE A 125 3.66 27.00 -12.59
C PHE A 125 3.78 28.53 -12.39
N SER A 126 3.30 29.03 -11.24
CA SER A 126 3.49 30.43 -10.82
C SER A 126 4.96 30.83 -10.56
N GLU A 127 5.78 29.96 -9.99
CA GLU A 127 7.21 30.20 -9.81
C GLU A 127 7.94 30.19 -11.15
N TYR A 128 7.55 29.31 -12.08
CA TYR A 128 8.08 29.32 -13.45
C TYR A 128 7.71 30.60 -14.20
N ILE A 129 6.43 31.00 -14.15
CA ILE A 129 5.94 32.26 -14.73
C ILE A 129 6.72 33.45 -14.19
N VAL A 130 6.96 33.51 -12.88
CA VAL A 130 7.70 34.66 -12.33
C VAL A 130 9.17 34.62 -12.73
N ARG A 131 9.82 33.46 -12.76
CA ARG A 131 11.20 33.35 -13.28
C ARG A 131 11.26 33.81 -14.74
N PHE A 132 10.25 33.44 -15.53
CA PHE A 132 10.09 33.89 -16.91
C PHE A 132 9.90 35.40 -17.00
N PHE A 133 9.03 36.02 -16.19
CA PHE A 133 8.84 37.48 -16.18
C PHE A 133 10.07 38.25 -15.70
N ILE A 134 10.80 37.73 -14.70
CA ILE A 134 12.06 38.33 -14.25
C ILE A 134 13.10 38.28 -15.38
N ALA A 135 13.24 37.15 -16.07
CA ALA A 135 14.15 37.02 -17.20
C ALA A 135 13.79 37.99 -18.34
N ASN A 136 12.50 38.07 -18.71
CA ASN A 136 12.02 39.01 -19.73
C ASN A 136 12.25 40.46 -19.33
N PHE A 137 12.07 40.80 -18.05
CA PHE A 137 12.32 42.16 -17.57
C PHE A 137 13.79 42.54 -17.61
N VAL A 138 14.71 41.64 -17.22
CA VAL A 138 16.15 41.91 -17.31
C VAL A 138 16.55 42.17 -18.78
N VAL A 139 16.00 41.38 -19.72
CA VAL A 139 16.23 41.58 -21.16
C VAL A 139 15.64 42.90 -21.66
N ALA A 140 14.38 43.20 -21.33
CA ALA A 140 13.69 44.41 -21.77
C ALA A 140 14.30 45.69 -21.17
N PHE A 141 14.65 45.67 -19.89
CA PHE A 141 15.29 46.78 -19.21
C PHE A 141 16.72 47.01 -19.70
N GLY A 142 17.51 45.94 -19.87
CA GLY A 142 18.85 46.01 -20.44
C GLY A 142 18.84 46.55 -21.88
N GLY A 143 17.94 46.04 -22.72
CA GLY A 143 17.75 46.53 -24.09
C GLY A 143 17.28 47.99 -24.13
N GLY A 144 16.36 48.37 -23.24
CA GLY A 144 15.88 49.74 -23.10
C GLY A 144 16.98 50.72 -22.68
N LEU A 145 17.88 50.33 -21.78
CA LEU A 145 19.04 51.14 -21.40
C LEU A 145 20.03 51.32 -22.56
N ILE A 146 20.34 50.24 -23.28
CA ILE A 146 21.21 50.32 -24.46
C ILE A 146 20.60 51.25 -25.52
N TYR A 147 19.30 51.11 -25.79
CA TYR A 147 18.58 51.98 -26.71
C TYR A 147 18.58 53.44 -26.25
N ALA A 148 18.34 53.69 -24.96
CA ALA A 148 18.39 55.03 -24.38
C ALA A 148 19.77 55.68 -24.56
N ILE A 149 20.87 54.93 -24.34
CA ILE A 149 22.25 55.42 -24.57
C ILE A 149 22.46 55.83 -26.03
N ILE A 150 21.99 55.00 -26.98
CA ILE A 150 22.07 55.29 -28.41
C ILE A 150 21.30 56.57 -28.76
N VAL A 151 20.07 56.72 -28.25
CA VAL A 151 19.20 57.89 -28.53
C VAL A 151 19.70 59.17 -27.85
N THR A 152 20.28 59.09 -26.64
CA THR A 152 20.86 60.28 -25.99
C THR A 152 22.03 60.89 -26.78
N ASN A 153 22.72 60.08 -27.58
CA ASN A 153 23.74 60.57 -28.48
C ASN A 153 23.16 61.21 -29.76
N SER A 154 21.87 61.02 -30.07
CA SER A 154 21.27 61.42 -31.35
C SER A 154 20.50 62.76 -31.33
N SER A 155 20.72 63.62 -30.33
CA SER A 155 20.13 64.98 -30.17
C SER A 155 18.61 65.14 -30.34
N ASN A 156 17.82 64.06 -30.35
CA ASN A 156 16.38 64.11 -30.61
C ASN A 156 15.57 64.05 -29.31
N GLN A 157 15.13 65.21 -28.84
CA GLN A 157 14.56 65.40 -27.52
C GLN A 157 13.16 64.78 -27.35
N GLU A 158 12.37 64.70 -28.43
CA GLU A 158 11.03 64.08 -28.39
C GLU A 158 11.08 62.55 -28.25
N ALA A 159 12.13 61.92 -28.81
CA ALA A 159 12.35 60.49 -28.69
C ALA A 159 12.73 60.10 -27.24
N VAL A 160 13.48 60.96 -26.55
CA VAL A 160 13.87 60.75 -25.13
C VAL A 160 12.63 60.71 -24.23
N ASP A 161 11.67 61.61 -24.43
CA ASP A 161 10.49 61.72 -23.56
C ASP A 161 9.51 60.55 -23.74
N SER A 162 9.41 60.01 -24.97
CA SER A 162 8.61 58.81 -25.26
C SER A 162 9.23 57.53 -24.66
N VAL A 163 10.56 57.41 -24.73
CA VAL A 163 11.29 56.26 -24.15
C VAL A 163 11.21 56.29 -22.62
N ALA A 164 11.30 57.47 -22.00
CA ALA A 164 11.18 57.61 -20.55
C ALA A 164 9.80 57.13 -20.04
N LYS A 165 8.70 57.51 -20.72
CA LYS A 165 7.34 57.08 -20.35
C LYS A 165 7.13 55.57 -20.49
N LEU A 166 7.74 54.96 -21.52
CA LEU A 166 7.68 53.51 -21.74
C LEU A 166 8.39 52.72 -20.63
N LEU A 167 9.45 53.27 -20.03
CA LEU A 167 10.21 52.61 -18.96
C LEU A 167 9.57 52.75 -17.56
N ILE A 168 8.74 53.77 -17.32
CA ILE A 168 8.12 54.03 -16.00
C ILE A 168 7.09 52.96 -15.62
N LEU A 169 6.23 52.55 -16.55
CA LEU A 169 5.18 51.54 -16.29
C LEU A 169 5.72 50.17 -15.82
N PRO A 170 6.70 49.54 -16.51
CA PRO A 170 7.28 48.29 -16.04
C PRO A 170 8.06 48.47 -14.73
N ALA A 171 8.68 49.63 -14.49
CA ALA A 171 9.36 49.91 -13.22
C ALA A 171 8.38 49.94 -12.03
N ILE A 172 7.22 50.58 -12.16
CA ILE A 172 6.17 50.60 -11.12
C ILE A 172 5.62 49.18 -10.88
N PHE A 173 5.35 48.42 -11.94
CA PHE A 173 4.88 47.04 -11.83
C PHE A 173 5.88 46.15 -11.07
N PHE A 174 7.18 46.28 -11.38
CA PHE A 174 8.23 45.57 -10.65
C PHE A 174 8.35 45.99 -9.18
N LEU A 175 8.28 47.29 -8.90
CA LEU A 175 8.37 47.81 -7.53
C LEU A 175 7.21 47.34 -6.64
N THR A 176 6.04 47.06 -7.20
CA THR A 176 4.88 46.58 -6.44
C THR A 176 4.85 45.05 -6.27
N ILE A 177 5.12 44.28 -7.32
CA ILE A 177 4.95 42.82 -7.32
C ILE A 177 6.12 42.08 -6.65
N VAL A 178 7.34 42.57 -6.82
CA VAL A 178 8.54 41.95 -6.23
C VAL A 178 8.47 41.90 -4.69
N PRO A 179 8.17 42.99 -3.95
CA PRO A 179 8.14 42.95 -2.48
C PRO A 179 6.98 42.12 -1.93
N LEU A 180 5.80 42.14 -2.57
CA LEU A 180 4.68 41.28 -2.20
C LEU A 180 5.07 39.80 -2.30
N LYS A 181 5.72 39.41 -3.40
CA LYS A 181 6.22 38.04 -3.56
C LYS A 181 7.32 37.70 -2.55
N ASN A 182 8.24 38.62 -2.27
CA ASN A 182 9.34 38.36 -1.34
C ASN A 182 8.82 38.15 0.10
N LYS A 183 7.79 38.91 0.49
CA LYS A 183 7.09 38.74 1.77
C LYS A 183 6.36 37.40 1.87
N TYR A 184 5.59 37.04 0.84
CA TYR A 184 4.90 35.74 0.77
C TYR A 184 5.89 34.57 0.78
N ARG A 185 7.00 34.66 0.03
CA ARG A 185 8.03 33.63 -0.04
C ARG A 185 8.76 33.45 1.30
N LYS A 186 9.06 34.54 2.01
CA LYS A 186 9.71 34.48 3.33
C LYS A 186 8.80 33.83 4.36
N SER A 187 7.51 34.21 4.41
CA SER A 187 6.53 33.58 5.29
C SER A 187 6.36 32.09 4.99
N SER A 188 6.24 31.70 3.72
CA SER A 188 6.11 30.29 3.32
C SER A 188 7.36 29.46 3.67
N ARG A 189 8.56 30.02 3.48
CA ARG A 189 9.82 29.36 3.84
C ARG A 189 9.99 29.20 5.34
N GLU A 190 9.70 30.22 6.13
CA GLU A 190 9.81 30.14 7.59
C GLU A 190 8.83 29.14 8.19
N THR A 191 7.59 29.11 7.68
CA THR A 191 6.60 28.10 8.07
C THR A 191 7.11 26.70 7.69
N LYS A 192 7.54 26.48 6.43
CA LYS A 192 8.08 25.19 5.97
C LYS A 192 9.33 24.73 6.73
N LEU A 193 10.23 25.66 7.09
CA LEU A 193 11.43 25.34 7.88
C LEU A 193 11.09 24.92 9.31
N ARG A 194 10.07 25.55 9.94
CA ARG A 194 9.60 25.15 11.27
C ARG A 194 9.00 23.75 11.23
N TYR A 195 8.19 23.45 10.22
CA TYR A 195 7.62 22.13 10.00
C TYR A 195 8.70 21.05 9.83
N LEU A 196 9.65 21.24 8.89
CA LEU A 196 10.75 20.29 8.68
C LEU A 196 11.60 20.06 9.92
N ASN A 197 12.00 21.14 10.59
CA ASN A 197 13.00 21.05 11.66
C ASN A 197 12.40 20.60 12.99
N HIS A 198 11.08 20.63 13.14
CA HIS A 198 10.42 20.31 14.41
C HIS A 198 9.49 19.12 14.32
N GLU A 199 8.60 19.07 13.32
CA GLU A 199 7.56 18.04 13.25
C GLU A 199 8.10 16.70 12.75
N ILE A 200 8.92 16.67 11.70
CA ILE A 200 9.50 15.42 11.20
C ILE A 200 10.32 14.68 12.29
N PRO A 201 11.27 15.34 13.01
CA PRO A 201 11.99 14.67 14.09
C PRO A 201 11.10 14.20 15.23
N MET A 202 10.00 14.92 15.51
CA MET A 202 9.02 14.50 16.51
C MET A 202 8.29 13.23 16.06
N LEU A 203 7.81 13.18 14.82
CA LEU A 203 7.17 12.00 14.22
C LEU A 203 8.12 10.79 14.18
N GLU A 204 9.39 11.00 13.81
CA GLU A 204 10.40 9.94 13.81
C GLU A 204 10.67 9.38 15.21
N ASN A 205 10.69 10.24 16.25
CA ASN A 205 10.83 9.81 17.63
C ASN A 205 9.60 9.04 18.13
N GLU A 206 8.40 9.46 17.73
CA GLU A 206 7.16 8.73 18.03
C GLU A 206 7.15 7.34 17.39
N ILE A 207 7.56 7.23 16.12
CA ILE A 207 7.71 5.93 15.43
C ILE A 207 8.68 5.04 16.19
N LYS A 208 9.87 5.53 16.57
CA LYS A 208 10.84 4.75 17.36
C LYS A 208 10.27 4.26 18.69
N ASN A 209 9.47 5.09 19.37
CA ASN A 209 8.81 4.70 20.61
C ASN A 209 7.78 3.58 20.36
N TYR A 210 6.96 3.70 19.33
CA TYR A 210 6.00 2.65 18.96
C TYR A 210 6.69 1.35 18.53
N GLU A 211 7.79 1.43 17.78
CA GLU A 211 8.59 0.25 17.41
C GLU A 211 9.16 -0.45 18.64
N LYS A 212 9.68 0.31 19.60
CA LYS A 212 10.17 -0.23 20.87
C LYS A 212 9.06 -0.96 21.63
N GLN A 213 7.90 -0.31 21.82
CA GLN A 213 6.75 -0.92 22.49
C GLN A 213 6.26 -2.19 21.77
N ARG A 214 6.18 -2.14 20.43
CA ARG A 214 5.78 -3.29 19.61
C ARG A 214 6.75 -4.45 19.81
N ASN A 215 8.06 -4.19 19.74
CA ASN A 215 9.09 -5.20 19.90
C ASN A 215 9.09 -5.82 21.30
N GLU A 216 8.87 -5.01 22.35
CA GLU A 216 8.72 -5.50 23.73
C GLU A 216 7.54 -6.49 23.85
N ILE A 217 6.39 -6.16 23.25
CA ILE A 217 5.21 -7.06 23.28
C ILE A 217 5.48 -8.32 22.46
N VAL A 218 6.08 -8.20 21.27
CA VAL A 218 6.43 -9.35 20.41
C VAL A 218 7.37 -10.31 21.13
N LEU A 219 8.36 -9.79 21.85
CA LEU A 219 9.27 -10.60 22.67
C LEU A 219 8.51 -11.30 23.80
N ALA A 220 7.60 -10.61 24.48
CA ALA A 220 6.82 -11.18 25.58
C ALA A 220 5.89 -12.33 25.15
N ILE A 221 5.41 -12.34 23.90
CA ILE A 221 4.51 -13.38 23.37
C ILE A 221 5.20 -14.43 22.50
N LYS A 222 6.52 -14.32 22.29
CA LYS A 222 7.28 -15.13 21.31
C LYS A 222 7.10 -16.64 21.51
N ASP A 223 7.06 -17.11 22.75
CA ASP A 223 6.97 -18.55 23.05
C ASP A 223 5.55 -19.09 22.87
N TYR A 224 4.55 -18.22 22.86
CA TYR A 224 3.15 -18.61 22.70
C TYR A 224 2.68 -18.49 21.25
N ILE A 225 3.21 -17.52 20.51
CA ILE A 225 2.79 -17.25 19.12
C ILE A 225 3.24 -18.36 18.15
N CYS A 226 4.20 -19.20 18.53
CA CYS A 226 4.65 -20.34 17.74
C CYS A 226 3.54 -21.41 17.56
N TYR A 227 2.59 -21.49 18.50
CA TYR A 227 1.43 -22.38 18.42
C TYR A 227 0.29 -21.83 17.54
N CYS A 228 0.41 -20.60 17.05
CA CYS A 228 -0.52 -20.02 16.09
C CYS A 228 0.11 -20.07 14.68
N PRO A 229 -0.57 -20.67 13.68
CA PRO A 229 -0.07 -20.69 12.32
C PRO A 229 0.14 -19.26 11.79
N PRO A 230 1.22 -18.97 11.05
CA PRO A 230 1.56 -17.60 10.64
C PRO A 230 0.44 -16.83 9.93
N ALA A 231 -0.37 -17.52 9.12
CA ALA A 231 -1.49 -16.92 8.38
C ALA A 231 -2.63 -16.41 9.27
N TYR A 232 -2.73 -16.91 10.51
CA TYR A 232 -3.82 -16.60 11.45
C TYR A 232 -3.34 -15.83 12.69
N ARG A 233 -2.15 -15.23 12.65
CA ARG A 233 -1.59 -14.39 13.73
C ARG A 233 -2.20 -12.97 13.78
N SER A 234 -3.46 -12.83 13.36
CA SER A 234 -4.21 -11.59 13.48
C SER A 234 -5.17 -11.65 14.67
N SER A 235 -5.46 -10.51 15.28
CA SER A 235 -6.38 -10.43 16.41
C SER A 235 -7.81 -10.84 16.01
N SER A 236 -8.19 -10.58 14.76
CA SER A 236 -9.49 -10.96 14.20
C SER A 236 -9.62 -12.47 14.03
N ALA A 237 -8.58 -13.16 13.54
CA ALA A 237 -8.56 -14.62 13.45
C ALA A 237 -8.61 -15.27 14.83
N LEU A 238 -7.76 -14.82 15.76
CA LEU A 238 -7.74 -15.34 17.13
C LEU A 238 -9.09 -15.13 17.84
N SER A 239 -9.71 -13.96 17.71
CA SER A 239 -11.05 -13.70 18.24
C SER A 239 -12.08 -14.64 17.64
N TYR A 240 -12.07 -14.81 16.31
CA TYR A 240 -13.00 -15.70 15.63
C TYR A 240 -12.84 -17.16 16.09
N PHE A 241 -11.61 -17.62 16.29
CA PHE A 241 -11.31 -18.96 16.80
C PHE A 241 -11.86 -19.16 18.21
N VAL A 242 -11.56 -18.24 19.13
CA VAL A 242 -12.04 -18.31 20.52
C VAL A 242 -13.56 -18.21 20.58
N ASP A 243 -14.17 -17.31 19.82
CA ASP A 243 -15.61 -17.14 19.77
C ASP A 243 -16.31 -18.35 19.17
N SER A 244 -15.79 -18.92 18.08
CA SER A 244 -16.37 -20.08 17.42
C SER A 244 -16.30 -21.33 18.31
N TYR A 245 -15.17 -21.51 19.00
CA TYR A 245 -15.00 -22.61 19.95
C TYR A 245 -15.90 -22.46 21.17
N SER A 246 -15.92 -21.26 21.78
CA SER A 246 -16.77 -20.98 22.96
C SER A 246 -18.26 -21.14 22.66
N ASN A 247 -18.68 -20.92 21.41
CA ASN A 247 -20.06 -21.10 20.95
C ASN A 247 -20.32 -22.50 20.36
N THR A 248 -19.41 -23.48 20.54
CA THR A 248 -19.55 -24.87 20.05
C THR A 248 -19.77 -24.98 18.53
N ARG A 249 -19.36 -23.97 17.75
CA ARG A 249 -19.47 -23.99 16.28
C ARG A 249 -18.41 -24.87 15.64
N VAL A 250 -17.28 -25.04 16.33
CA VAL A 250 -16.11 -25.80 15.89
C VAL A 250 -15.55 -26.57 17.09
N ASN A 251 -15.07 -27.78 16.86
CA ASN A 251 -14.58 -28.67 17.92
C ASN A 251 -13.05 -28.75 17.99
N ASN A 252 -12.37 -28.39 16.89
CA ASN A 252 -10.92 -28.43 16.78
C ASN A 252 -10.39 -27.24 15.97
N LEU A 253 -9.06 -27.07 15.98
CA LEU A 253 -8.41 -25.96 15.28
C LEU A 253 -8.61 -26.03 13.76
N GLN A 254 -8.61 -27.23 13.15
CA GLN A 254 -8.80 -27.39 11.72
C GLN A 254 -10.19 -26.90 11.25
N GLU A 255 -11.24 -27.22 12.01
CA GLU A 255 -12.60 -26.71 11.76
C GLU A 255 -12.65 -25.20 11.94
N ALA A 256 -12.00 -24.66 12.98
CA ALA A 256 -11.91 -23.21 13.23
C ALA A 256 -11.23 -22.47 12.07
N VAL A 257 -10.12 -23.01 11.57
CA VAL A 257 -9.38 -22.48 10.42
C VAL A 257 -10.25 -22.50 9.15
N ARG A 258 -10.90 -23.64 8.85
CA ARG A 258 -11.78 -23.76 7.69
C ARG A 258 -12.94 -22.77 7.75
N ALA A 259 -13.57 -22.65 8.92
CA ALA A 259 -14.67 -21.72 9.14
C ALA A 259 -14.23 -20.25 8.99
N PHE A 260 -13.03 -19.92 9.48
CA PHE A 260 -12.46 -18.58 9.31
C PHE A 260 -12.12 -18.26 7.85
N ASP A 261 -11.54 -19.21 7.10
CA ASP A 261 -11.26 -19.03 5.67
C ASP A 261 -12.54 -18.80 4.87
N GLU A 262 -13.61 -19.55 5.17
CA GLU A 262 -14.92 -19.36 4.55
C GLU A 262 -15.52 -18.00 4.91
N TYR A 263 -15.43 -17.60 6.18
CA TYR A 263 -15.82 -16.27 6.63
C TYR A 263 -15.05 -15.16 5.89
N GLN A 264 -13.73 -15.28 5.75
CA GLN A 264 -12.89 -14.29 5.07
C GLN A 264 -13.20 -14.23 3.57
N ARG A 265 -13.43 -15.37 2.90
CA ARG A 265 -13.89 -15.41 1.51
C ARG A 265 -15.23 -14.70 1.36
N SER A 266 -16.17 -14.93 2.27
CA SER A 266 -17.48 -14.24 2.26
C SER A 266 -17.33 -12.73 2.44
N GLN A 267 -16.45 -12.27 3.34
CA GLN A 267 -16.19 -10.84 3.54
C GLN A 267 -15.54 -10.21 2.30
N ASN A 268 -14.56 -10.89 1.70
CA ASN A 268 -13.93 -10.44 0.46
C ASN A 268 -14.94 -10.32 -0.69
N MET A 269 -15.85 -11.30 -0.81
CA MET A 269 -16.93 -11.24 -1.80
C MET A 269 -17.89 -10.07 -1.54
N MET A 270 -18.25 -9.81 -0.28
CA MET A 270 -19.10 -8.67 0.10
C MET A 270 -18.42 -7.32 -0.18
N ASN A 271 -17.12 -7.20 0.10
CA ASN A 271 -16.36 -5.98 -0.18
C ASN A 271 -16.20 -5.75 -1.69
N ALA A 272 -15.93 -6.82 -2.46
CA ALA A 272 -15.92 -6.75 -3.91
C ALA A 272 -17.29 -6.32 -4.47
N MET A 273 -18.38 -6.88 -3.95
CA MET A 273 -19.73 -6.48 -4.33
C MET A 273 -20.01 -5.01 -4.02
N LYS A 274 -19.60 -4.51 -2.83
CA LYS A 274 -19.71 -3.09 -2.49
C LYS A 274 -18.94 -2.18 -3.47
N SER A 275 -17.73 -2.58 -3.86
CA SER A 275 -16.92 -1.85 -4.85
C SER A 275 -17.56 -1.84 -6.23
N VAL A 276 -18.17 -2.95 -6.66
CA VAL A 276 -18.93 -3.00 -7.91
C VAL A 276 -20.14 -2.07 -7.83
N CYS A 277 -20.89 -2.08 -6.71
CA CYS A 277 -22.03 -1.17 -6.53
C CYS A 277 -21.61 0.30 -6.55
N SER A 278 -20.50 0.68 -5.93
CA SER A 278 -20.02 2.07 -5.99
C SER A 278 -19.63 2.48 -7.41
N LEU A 279 -18.96 1.60 -8.15
CA LEU A 279 -18.60 1.85 -9.55
C LEU A 279 -19.84 2.00 -10.44
N LEU A 280 -20.86 1.18 -10.23
CA LEU A 280 -22.13 1.29 -10.96
C LEU A 280 -22.82 2.63 -10.69
N GLU A 281 -22.78 3.12 -9.45
CA GLU A 281 -23.34 4.43 -9.12
C GLU A 281 -22.54 5.57 -9.77
N GLU A 282 -21.21 5.46 -9.83
CA GLU A 282 -20.36 6.42 -10.57
C GLU A 282 -20.66 6.44 -12.06
N ILE A 283 -20.79 5.26 -12.70
CA ILE A 283 -21.14 5.14 -14.12
C ILE A 283 -22.51 5.77 -14.38
N LYS A 284 -23.47 5.55 -13.48
CA LYS A 284 -24.81 6.14 -13.58
C LYS A 284 -24.75 7.67 -13.48
N ILE A 285 -23.97 8.22 -12.55
CA ILE A 285 -23.76 9.68 -12.44
C ILE A 285 -23.11 10.22 -13.71
N GLN A 286 -22.10 9.54 -14.25
CA GLN A 286 -21.46 9.93 -15.51
C GLN A 286 -22.44 9.90 -16.68
N GLN A 287 -23.30 8.88 -16.78
CA GLN A 287 -24.31 8.77 -17.82
C GLN A 287 -25.34 9.91 -17.76
N VAL A 288 -25.73 10.34 -16.56
CA VAL A 288 -26.61 11.52 -16.40
C VAL A 288 -25.91 12.77 -16.92
N ARG A 289 -24.64 12.99 -16.56
CA ARG A 289 -23.87 14.15 -17.02
C ARG A 289 -23.70 14.16 -18.54
N THR A 290 -23.43 13.01 -19.17
CA THR A 290 -23.28 12.95 -20.62
C THR A 290 -24.61 13.21 -21.33
N ASN A 291 -25.74 12.74 -20.78
CA ASN A 291 -27.06 13.05 -21.31
C ASN A 291 -27.40 14.55 -21.20
N GLU A 292 -27.05 15.20 -20.09
CA GLU A 292 -27.21 16.66 -19.92
C GLU A 292 -26.37 17.44 -20.96
N GLN A 293 -25.12 17.01 -21.20
CA GLN A 293 -24.26 17.60 -22.23
C GLN A 293 -24.83 17.42 -23.64
N LEU A 294 -25.36 16.24 -23.97
CA LEU A 294 -26.02 15.97 -25.25
C LEU A 294 -27.26 16.85 -25.43
N ALA A 295 -28.08 17.02 -24.39
CA ALA A 295 -29.23 17.92 -24.43
C ALA A 295 -28.83 19.38 -24.67
N SER A 296 -27.75 19.84 -24.02
CA SER A 296 -27.17 21.17 -24.24
C SER A 296 -26.68 21.36 -25.69
N LEU A 297 -25.98 20.37 -26.24
CA LEU A 297 -25.53 20.39 -27.64
C LEU A 297 -26.69 20.37 -28.63
N GLN A 298 -27.74 19.59 -28.37
CA GLN A 298 -28.93 19.59 -29.22
C GLN A 298 -29.61 20.96 -29.22
N ALA A 299 -29.72 21.60 -28.06
CA ALA A 299 -30.28 22.94 -27.94
C ALA A 299 -29.45 23.99 -28.71
N SER A 300 -28.12 23.91 -28.66
CA SER A 300 -27.24 24.84 -29.39
C SER A 300 -27.31 24.63 -30.92
N VAL A 301 -27.38 23.37 -31.37
CA VAL A 301 -27.59 23.04 -32.80
C VAL A 301 -28.94 23.56 -33.28
N TRP A 302 -30.00 23.40 -32.49
CA TRP A 302 -31.32 23.95 -32.79
C TRP A 302 -31.30 25.47 -32.92
N ALA A 303 -30.65 26.15 -31.97
CA ALA A 303 -30.50 27.60 -32.01
C ALA A 303 -29.71 28.08 -33.25
N ALA A 304 -28.64 27.36 -33.62
CA ALA A 304 -27.89 27.66 -34.83
C ALA A 304 -28.74 27.50 -36.10
N ASN A 305 -29.48 26.38 -36.22
CA ASN A 305 -30.38 26.14 -37.36
C ASN A 305 -31.52 27.15 -37.49
N PHE A 306 -31.89 27.85 -36.41
CA PHE A 306 -32.91 28.90 -36.45
C PHE A 306 -32.35 30.24 -36.95
N LEU A 307 -31.04 30.47 -36.78
CA LEU A 307 -30.37 31.72 -37.15
C LEU A 307 -29.88 31.75 -38.61
N TYR A 308 -29.73 30.58 -39.24
CA TYR A 308 -29.26 30.40 -40.62
C TYR A 308 -30.37 29.91 -41.53
#